data_AF-A0A964B6J8-F1
#
_entry.id   AF-A0A964B6J8-F1
#
_cell.length_a   1.000
_cell.length_b   1.000
_cell.length_c   1.000
_cell.angle_alpha   90.00
_cell.angle_beta   90.00
_cell.angle_gamma   90.00
#
_symmetry.space_group_name_H-M   'P 1'
#
loop_
_entity.id
_entity.type
_entity.pdbx_description
1 polymer ?
#
loop_
_entity_poly.entity_id
_entity_poly.type
_entity_poly.pdbx_seq_one_letter_code
_entity_poly.pdbx_strand_id
1 'polypeptide(L)'
;MARQPRADAGPVDTAPVGSIQAPAAIVVPVATLEKVAAQGDAGAQFELGARYADGNHAPRDLKAAARWFEKSAAKGLPPAQYRLGVLYERGLGVDRNLASARSWYERAADAGNVRAMHNLAVLLADGGGKPDYTAAARWFRKAAEHGVRDSQYNLAILYARGMGGPQDLVQSYAWFSAAADQGDADAAKKRDDVASRFDAKTLERAKALAKAFRPKASEPAANDVVPPPGGWQAQPAKGVGKHARPKVSRL
;
A
#
# COMPACT_ATOMS: atom_id res chain seq x y z
N MET A 1 3.78 21.55 23.30
CA MET A 1 3.28 20.16 23.15
C MET A 1 3.63 19.67 21.76
N ALA A 2 4.43 18.61 21.66
CA ALA A 2 4.94 18.09 20.39
C ALA A 2 3.81 17.38 19.61
N ARG A 3 3.44 17.90 18.43
CA ARG A 3 2.59 17.14 17.51
C ARG A 3 3.44 16.01 16.89
N GLN A 4 2.99 14.77 17.07
CA GLN A 4 3.48 13.56 16.41
C GLN A 4 3.39 13.68 14.88
N PRO A 5 4.13 12.86 14.10
CA PRO A 5 3.81 12.66 12.69
C PRO A 5 2.31 12.32 12.56
N ARG A 6 1.67 12.75 11.47
CA ARG A 6 0.22 12.52 11.32
C ARG A 6 -0.02 10.99 11.23
N ALA A 7 -0.66 10.45 12.27
CA ALA A 7 -1.21 9.10 12.31
C ALA A 7 -2.63 9.03 11.71
N ASP A 8 -3.30 10.19 11.57
CA ASP A 8 -4.62 10.27 10.97
C ASP A 8 -4.53 9.98 9.47
N ALA A 9 -4.86 8.73 9.15
CA ALA A 9 -5.61 8.40 7.95
C ALA A 9 -6.99 9.07 8.05
N GLY A 10 -7.05 10.40 7.87
CA GLY A 10 -8.20 11.01 7.20
C GLY A 10 -8.49 10.17 5.94
N PRO A 11 -9.78 10.04 5.53
CA PRO A 11 -10.24 9.00 4.61
C PRO A 11 -9.16 8.79 3.55
N VAL A 12 -8.53 7.60 3.59
CA VAL A 12 -7.48 7.19 2.66
C VAL A 12 -7.89 7.77 1.34
N ASP A 13 -7.08 8.66 0.76
CA ASP A 13 -7.41 9.36 -0.47
C ASP A 13 -7.97 8.31 -1.44
N THR A 14 -9.31 8.25 -1.52
CA THR A 14 -10.01 7.23 -2.28
C THR A 14 -10.05 7.66 -3.73
N ALA A 15 -9.50 8.83 -4.04
CA ALA A 15 -9.17 9.24 -5.37
C ALA A 15 -8.02 8.34 -5.86
N PRO A 16 -8.27 7.44 -6.83
CA PRO A 16 -7.18 6.72 -7.47
C PRO A 16 -6.22 7.75 -8.05
N VAL A 17 -4.92 7.56 -7.79
CA VAL A 17 -3.86 8.25 -8.52
C VAL A 17 -4.04 7.85 -9.98
N GLY A 18 -4.63 8.76 -10.78
CA GLY A 18 -5.00 8.50 -12.15
C GLY A 18 -6.12 7.46 -12.28
N SER A 19 -7.37 7.91 -12.19
CA SER A 19 -8.53 7.17 -12.71
C SER A 19 -8.39 7.02 -14.23
N ILE A 20 -7.61 6.03 -14.67
CA ILE A 20 -7.98 5.31 -15.88
C ILE A 20 -9.27 4.61 -15.50
N GLN A 21 -10.37 5.03 -16.10
CA GLN A 21 -11.65 4.34 -16.01
C GLN A 21 -11.41 2.91 -16.50
N ALA A 22 -11.11 2.00 -15.57
CA ALA A 22 -11.03 0.59 -15.88
C ALA A 22 -12.42 0.22 -16.42
N PRO A 23 -12.50 -0.48 -17.56
CA PRO A 23 -13.79 -0.97 -18.05
C PRO A 23 -14.47 -1.73 -16.91
N ALA A 24 -15.78 -1.54 -16.75
CA ALA A 24 -16.56 -2.15 -15.69
C ALA A 24 -16.19 -3.64 -15.59
N ALA A 25 -15.46 -3.99 -14.52
CA ALA A 25 -15.02 -5.36 -14.32
C ALA A 25 -16.26 -6.24 -14.35
N ILE A 26 -16.25 -7.33 -15.13
CA ILE A 26 -17.35 -8.29 -15.16
C ILE A 26 -17.48 -8.83 -13.73
N VAL A 27 -18.51 -8.37 -13.01
CA VAL A 27 -18.77 -8.78 -11.64
C VAL A 27 -19.32 -10.21 -11.70
N VAL A 28 -18.44 -11.19 -11.49
CA VAL A 28 -18.88 -12.59 -11.39
C VAL A 28 -19.59 -12.83 -10.05
N PRO A 29 -20.56 -13.76 -9.97
CA PRO A 29 -21.17 -14.15 -8.70
C PRO A 29 -20.13 -14.66 -7.68
N VAL A 30 -20.39 -14.44 -6.39
CA VAL A 30 -19.48 -14.88 -5.30
C VAL A 30 -19.23 -16.39 -5.37
N ALA A 31 -20.25 -17.20 -5.64
CA ALA A 31 -20.09 -18.65 -5.79
C ALA A 31 -19.15 -19.05 -6.94
N THR A 32 -19.11 -18.26 -8.02
CA THR A 32 -18.14 -18.48 -9.11
C THR A 32 -16.75 -18.09 -8.65
N LEU A 33 -16.61 -16.93 -8.02
CA LEU A 33 -15.33 -16.44 -7.50
C LEU A 33 -14.72 -17.36 -6.44
N GLU A 34 -15.55 -17.92 -5.54
CA GLU A 34 -15.16 -18.91 -4.54
C GLU A 34 -14.52 -20.15 -5.18
N LYS A 35 -15.09 -20.64 -6.29
CA LYS A 35 -14.51 -21.78 -7.02
C LYS A 35 -13.13 -21.45 -7.58
N VAL A 36 -12.96 -20.27 -8.17
CA VAL A 36 -11.66 -19.81 -8.71
C VAL A 36 -10.64 -19.60 -7.59
N ALA A 37 -11.05 -18.95 -6.50
CA ALA A 37 -10.22 -18.72 -5.32
C ALA A 37 -9.81 -20.05 -4.65
N ALA A 38 -10.72 -21.04 -4.62
CA ALA A 38 -10.44 -22.39 -4.13
C ALA A 38 -9.46 -23.17 -5.01
N GLN A 39 -9.41 -22.88 -6.32
CA GLN A 39 -8.39 -23.43 -7.23
C GLN A 39 -7.00 -22.81 -7.03
N GLY A 40 -6.88 -21.81 -6.16
CA GLY A 40 -5.59 -21.24 -5.77
C GLY A 40 -5.15 -20.02 -6.57
N ASP A 41 -6.04 -19.39 -7.32
CA ASP A 41 -5.74 -18.12 -7.99
C ASP A 41 -5.61 -16.98 -6.97
N ALA A 42 -4.44 -16.35 -6.91
CA ALA A 42 -4.15 -15.32 -5.91
C ALA A 42 -5.00 -14.06 -6.07
N GLY A 43 -5.30 -13.67 -7.32
CA GLY A 43 -6.11 -12.49 -7.61
C GLY A 43 -7.58 -12.70 -7.28
N ALA A 44 -8.13 -13.87 -7.59
CA ALA A 44 -9.48 -14.26 -7.18
C ALA A 44 -9.61 -14.35 -5.66
N GLN A 45 -8.59 -14.89 -4.97
CA GLN A 45 -8.54 -14.90 -3.50
C GLN A 45 -8.55 -13.48 -2.93
N PHE A 46 -7.78 -12.55 -3.52
CA PHE A 46 -7.79 -11.16 -3.11
C PHE A 46 -9.14 -10.50 -3.35
N GLU A 47 -9.71 -10.63 -4.55
CA GLU A 47 -11.02 -10.06 -4.91
C GLU A 47 -12.11 -10.56 -3.96
N LEU A 48 -12.11 -11.87 -3.64
CA LEU A 48 -13.07 -12.45 -2.72
C LEU A 48 -12.90 -11.90 -1.30
N GLY A 49 -11.65 -11.76 -0.84
CA GLY A 49 -11.34 -11.12 0.42
C GLY A 49 -11.81 -9.66 0.47
N ALA A 50 -11.63 -8.90 -0.61
CA ALA A 50 -12.07 -7.50 -0.72
C ALA A 50 -13.59 -7.38 -0.64
N ARG A 51 -14.33 -8.24 -1.36
CA ARG A 51 -15.80 -8.27 -1.31
C ARG A 51 -16.34 -8.51 0.09
N TYR A 52 -15.75 -9.49 0.81
CA TYR A 52 -16.12 -9.71 2.21
C TYR A 52 -15.70 -8.56 3.14
N ALA A 53 -14.55 -7.93 2.90
CA ALA A 53 -14.09 -6.82 3.74
C ALA A 53 -15.00 -5.59 3.61
N ASP A 54 -15.37 -5.26 2.37
CA ASP A 54 -16.13 -4.06 2.02
C ASP A 54 -17.65 -4.28 2.11
N GLY A 55 -18.11 -5.53 2.09
CA GLY A 55 -19.53 -5.87 2.02
C GLY A 55 -20.15 -5.62 0.64
N ASN A 56 -19.31 -5.49 -0.40
CA ASN A 56 -19.76 -5.27 -1.77
C ASN A 56 -19.91 -6.61 -2.50
N HIS A 57 -21.08 -6.86 -3.08
CA HIS A 57 -21.44 -8.12 -3.75
C HIS A 57 -21.39 -9.39 -2.87
N ALA A 58 -21.10 -9.26 -1.57
CA ALA A 58 -21.15 -10.30 -0.54
C ALA A 58 -21.47 -9.65 0.83
N PRO A 59 -22.15 -10.34 1.76
CA PRO A 59 -22.29 -9.84 3.13
C PRO A 59 -20.92 -9.58 3.77
N ARG A 60 -20.79 -8.47 4.50
CA ARG A 60 -19.52 -8.10 5.12
C ARG A 60 -19.10 -9.14 6.17
N ASP A 61 -17.91 -9.71 6.00
CA ASP A 61 -17.29 -10.66 6.92
C ASP A 61 -15.77 -10.47 6.96
N LEU A 62 -15.28 -9.74 7.96
CA LEU A 62 -13.85 -9.47 8.10
C LEU A 62 -13.03 -10.71 8.45
N LYS A 63 -13.63 -11.73 9.08
CA LYS A 63 -12.94 -13.00 9.38
C LYS A 63 -12.74 -13.81 8.09
N ALA A 64 -13.76 -13.87 7.23
CA ALA A 64 -13.63 -14.47 5.91
C ALA A 64 -12.62 -13.71 5.05
N ALA A 65 -12.67 -12.37 5.05
CA ALA A 65 -11.72 -11.53 4.35
C ALA A 65 -10.27 -11.82 4.75
N ALA A 66 -9.99 -11.87 6.05
CA ALA A 66 -8.64 -12.18 6.57
C ALA A 66 -8.12 -13.52 6.05
N ARG A 67 -8.94 -14.59 6.07
CA ARG A 67 -8.54 -15.91 5.57
C ARG A 67 -8.22 -15.90 4.07
N TRP A 68 -8.99 -15.16 3.27
CA TRP A 68 -8.76 -15.07 1.83
C TRP A 68 -7.55 -14.20 1.49
N PHE A 69 -7.36 -13.08 2.19
CA PHE A 69 -6.15 -12.28 2.08
C PHE A 69 -4.91 -13.06 2.50
N GLU A 70 -4.98 -13.88 3.55
CA GLU A 70 -3.86 -14.73 3.97
C GLU A 70 -3.44 -15.73 2.88
N LYS A 71 -4.40 -16.42 2.26
CA LYS A 71 -4.12 -17.32 1.12
C LYS A 71 -3.47 -16.60 -0.05
N SER A 72 -3.98 -15.41 -0.40
CA SER A 72 -3.44 -14.59 -1.49
C SER A 72 -2.06 -14.01 -1.17
N ALA A 73 -1.88 -13.52 0.06
CA ALA A 73 -0.63 -12.96 0.57
C ALA A 73 0.49 -14.00 0.66
N ALA A 74 0.15 -15.25 1.03
CA ALA A 74 1.06 -16.38 1.03
C ALA A 74 1.58 -16.74 -0.38
N LYS A 75 0.85 -16.36 -1.44
CA LYS A 75 1.28 -16.48 -2.84
C LYS A 75 2.09 -15.27 -3.33
N GLY A 76 2.39 -14.33 -2.44
CA GLY A 76 3.24 -13.18 -2.75
C GLY A 76 2.50 -11.97 -3.32
N LEU A 77 1.16 -11.95 -3.33
CA LEU A 77 0.41 -10.83 -3.92
C LEU A 77 0.51 -9.57 -3.02
N PRO A 78 1.20 -8.49 -3.44
CA PRO A 78 1.49 -7.36 -2.56
C PRO A 78 0.24 -6.61 -2.07
N PRO A 79 -0.81 -6.40 -2.89
CA PRO A 79 -2.09 -5.85 -2.41
C PRO A 79 -2.72 -6.66 -1.27
N ALA A 80 -2.63 -8.00 -1.31
CA ALA A 80 -3.16 -8.85 -0.26
C ALA A 80 -2.32 -8.77 1.02
N GLN A 81 -0.99 -8.75 0.90
CA GLN A 81 -0.08 -8.55 2.02
C GLN A 81 -0.35 -7.21 2.71
N TYR A 82 -0.52 -6.13 1.94
CA TYR A 82 -0.90 -4.82 2.46
C TYR A 82 -2.24 -4.87 3.22
N ARG A 83 -3.30 -5.44 2.61
CA ARG A 83 -4.63 -5.54 3.25
C ARG A 83 -4.56 -6.34 4.55
N LEU A 84 -3.81 -7.44 4.56
CA LEU A 84 -3.63 -8.27 5.76
C LEU A 84 -2.88 -7.51 6.86
N GLY A 85 -1.87 -6.71 6.50
CA GLY A 85 -1.19 -5.81 7.42
C GLY A 85 -2.17 -4.84 8.11
N VAL A 86 -3.08 -4.22 7.34
CA VAL A 86 -4.13 -3.33 7.87
C VAL A 86 -5.05 -4.05 8.85
N LEU A 87 -5.46 -5.29 8.52
CA LEU A 87 -6.35 -6.06 9.41
C LEU A 87 -5.68 -6.34 10.76
N TYR A 88 -4.41 -6.75 10.77
CA TYR A 88 -3.66 -6.98 12.01
C TYR A 88 -3.38 -5.69 12.79
N GLU A 89 -3.08 -4.59 12.10
CA GLU A 89 -2.81 -3.29 12.76
C GLU A 89 -4.03 -2.80 13.54
N ARG A 90 -5.22 -2.96 12.94
CA ARG A 90 -6.50 -2.47 13.45
C ARG A 90 -7.30 -3.50 14.24
N GLY A 91 -6.89 -4.78 14.25
CA GLY A 91 -7.64 -5.86 14.88
C GLY A 91 -8.99 -6.15 14.21
N LEU A 92 -9.04 -6.07 12.87
CA LEU A 92 -10.27 -6.21 12.09
C LEU A 92 -10.41 -7.64 11.57
N GLY A 93 -11.33 -8.41 12.16
CA GLY A 93 -11.52 -9.82 11.79
C GLY A 93 -10.40 -10.76 12.22
N VAL A 94 -9.36 -10.22 12.85
CA VAL A 94 -8.22 -10.91 13.48
C VAL A 94 -7.87 -10.19 14.77
N ASP A 95 -7.21 -10.87 15.70
CA ASP A 95 -6.68 -10.20 16.89
C ASP A 95 -5.62 -9.17 16.50
N ARG A 96 -5.67 -7.99 17.13
CA ARG A 96 -4.73 -6.91 16.86
C ARG A 96 -3.31 -7.37 17.18
N ASN A 97 -2.41 -7.28 16.19
CA ASN A 97 -1.02 -7.68 16.34
C ASN A 97 -0.10 -6.82 15.45
N LEU A 98 0.60 -5.85 16.08
CA LEU A 98 1.46 -4.92 15.36
C LEU A 98 2.72 -5.58 14.78
N ALA A 99 3.20 -6.69 15.36
CA ALA A 99 4.33 -7.43 14.81
C ALA A 99 3.94 -8.15 13.50
N SER A 100 2.77 -8.78 13.47
CA SER A 100 2.20 -9.34 12.24
C SER A 100 1.93 -8.26 11.20
N ALA A 101 1.35 -7.13 11.59
CA ALA A 101 1.13 -5.99 10.70
C ALA A 101 2.43 -5.52 10.05
N ARG A 102 3.47 -5.31 10.87
CA ARG A 102 4.82 -4.95 10.41
C ARG A 102 5.36 -5.95 9.40
N SER A 103 5.33 -7.25 9.72
CA SER A 103 5.86 -8.28 8.83
C SER A 103 5.15 -8.30 7.47
N TRP A 104 3.84 -8.08 7.44
CA TRP A 104 3.09 -8.05 6.18
C TRP A 104 3.33 -6.76 5.40
N TYR A 105 3.42 -5.63 6.07
CA TYR A 105 3.79 -4.37 5.43
C TYR A 105 5.21 -4.40 4.86
N GLU A 106 6.19 -4.98 5.55
CA GLU A 106 7.57 -5.14 5.05
C GLU A 106 7.57 -5.93 3.72
N ARG A 107 6.89 -7.08 3.68
CA ARG A 107 6.79 -7.90 2.45
C ARG A 107 6.14 -7.13 1.30
N ALA A 108 5.02 -6.46 1.56
CA ALA A 108 4.31 -5.69 0.54
C ALA A 108 5.15 -4.51 0.04
N ALA A 109 5.82 -3.80 0.95
CA ALA A 109 6.65 -2.64 0.65
C ALA A 109 7.91 -3.03 -0.15
N ASP A 110 8.55 -4.15 0.19
CA ASP A 110 9.67 -4.70 -0.57
C ASP A 110 9.25 -5.13 -1.99
N ALA A 111 8.00 -5.57 -2.15
CA ALA A 111 7.41 -5.89 -3.45
C ALA A 111 6.82 -4.66 -4.18
N GLY A 112 7.11 -3.43 -3.73
CA GLY A 112 6.74 -2.20 -4.43
C GLY A 112 5.37 -1.61 -4.08
N ASN A 113 4.65 -2.16 -3.09
CA ASN A 113 3.37 -1.59 -2.66
C ASN A 113 3.59 -0.27 -1.92
N VAL A 114 3.19 0.83 -2.55
CA VAL A 114 3.45 2.20 -2.08
C VAL A 114 2.65 2.51 -0.81
N ARG A 115 1.43 1.96 -0.69
CA ARG A 115 0.59 2.09 0.51
C ARG A 115 1.25 1.41 1.72
N ALA A 116 1.82 0.23 1.52
CA ALA A 116 2.55 -0.49 2.55
C ALA A 116 3.83 0.24 2.98
N MET A 117 4.57 0.85 2.05
CA MET A 117 5.74 1.68 2.40
C MET A 117 5.36 2.80 3.37
N HIS A 118 4.25 3.50 3.11
CA HIS A 118 3.75 4.54 3.99
C HIS A 118 3.34 3.98 5.37
N ASN A 119 2.47 2.95 5.40
CA ASN A 119 1.97 2.40 6.66
C ASN A 119 3.10 1.78 7.51
N LEU A 120 4.09 1.15 6.86
CA LEU A 120 5.28 0.65 7.54
C LEU A 120 6.07 1.80 8.19
N ALA A 121 6.25 2.91 7.48
CA ALA A 121 6.95 4.07 8.01
C ALA A 121 6.21 4.67 9.22
N VAL A 122 4.88 4.77 9.16
CA VAL A 122 4.04 5.22 10.28
C VAL A 122 4.17 4.26 11.47
N LEU A 123 4.06 2.96 11.23
CA LEU A 123 4.19 1.94 12.28
C LEU A 123 5.57 1.95 12.94
N LEU A 124 6.64 2.21 12.19
CA LEU A 124 7.99 2.36 12.74
C LEU A 124 8.16 3.66 13.54
N ALA A 125 7.42 4.71 13.19
CA ALA A 125 7.49 6.01 13.87
C ALA A 125 6.58 6.11 15.12
N ASP A 126 5.49 5.34 15.18
CA ASP A 126 4.44 5.49 16.21
C ASP A 126 3.69 4.19 16.58
N GLY A 127 4.21 3.01 16.24
CA GLY A 127 3.54 1.70 16.42
C GLY A 127 3.50 1.15 17.85
N GLY A 128 3.35 2.01 18.87
CA GLY A 128 3.20 1.60 20.28
C GLY A 128 4.47 1.09 20.98
N GLY A 129 5.60 0.99 20.27
CA GLY A 129 6.92 0.70 20.82
C GLY A 129 7.87 1.90 20.73
N LYS A 130 9.16 1.69 21.04
CA LYS A 130 10.20 2.72 20.83
C LYS A 130 10.29 3.03 19.32
N PRO A 131 10.11 4.30 18.89
CA PRO A 131 10.21 4.65 17.48
C PRO A 131 11.58 4.35 16.88
N ASP A 132 11.58 3.84 15.65
CA ASP A 132 12.77 3.75 14.79
C ASP A 132 12.65 4.79 13.66
N TYR A 133 12.96 6.05 14.00
CA TYR A 133 12.87 7.15 13.04
C TYR A 133 13.83 7.00 11.85
N THR A 134 14.95 6.29 12.02
CA THR A 134 15.89 6.05 10.92
C THR A 134 15.27 5.11 9.89
N ALA A 135 14.64 4.02 10.33
CA ALA A 135 13.91 3.14 9.44
C ALA A 135 12.65 3.80 8.87
N ALA A 136 11.91 4.56 9.68
CA ALA A 136 10.75 5.32 9.21
C ALA A 136 11.14 6.33 8.12
N ALA A 137 12.23 7.08 8.28
CA ALA A 137 12.70 8.05 7.27
C ALA A 137 13.02 7.37 5.93
N ARG A 138 13.62 6.16 5.96
CA ARG A 138 13.89 5.39 4.73
C ARG A 138 12.60 5.00 4.01
N TRP A 139 11.60 4.52 4.75
CA TRP A 139 10.33 4.09 4.15
C TRP A 139 9.44 5.26 3.73
N PHE A 140 9.37 6.33 4.53
CA PHE A 140 8.72 7.58 4.11
C PHE A 140 9.36 8.14 2.84
N ARG A 141 10.70 8.11 2.70
CA ARG A 141 11.36 8.54 1.47
C ARG A 141 10.93 7.72 0.25
N LYS A 142 10.94 6.38 0.35
CA LYS A 142 10.47 5.52 -0.74
C LYS A 142 9.04 5.86 -1.16
N ALA A 143 8.11 5.99 -0.20
CA ALA A 143 6.72 6.37 -0.51
C ALA A 143 6.59 7.81 -1.05
N ALA A 144 7.35 8.75 -0.49
CA ALA A 144 7.37 10.15 -0.90
C ALA A 144 7.88 10.35 -2.34
N GLU A 145 8.87 9.56 -2.75
CA GLU A 145 9.37 9.51 -4.12
C GLU A 145 8.30 9.02 -5.11
N HIS A 146 7.33 8.23 -4.68
CA HIS A 146 6.14 7.84 -5.46
C HIS A 146 4.99 8.84 -5.36
N GLY A 147 5.21 10.02 -4.78
CA GLY A 147 4.21 11.08 -4.72
C GLY A 147 3.27 11.01 -3.52
N VAL A 148 3.45 10.09 -2.57
CA VAL A 148 2.56 10.00 -1.40
C VAL A 148 2.68 11.26 -0.55
N ARG A 149 1.72 12.18 -0.67
CA ARG A 149 1.63 13.47 0.01
C ARG A 149 1.92 13.37 1.51
N ASP A 150 1.27 12.45 2.21
CA ASP A 150 1.43 12.31 3.66
C ASP A 150 2.84 11.81 4.05
N SER A 151 3.48 11.01 3.17
CA SER A 151 4.87 10.59 3.36
C SER A 151 5.85 11.73 3.10
N GLN A 152 5.58 12.58 2.10
CA GLN A 152 6.37 13.79 1.85
C GLN A 152 6.29 14.74 3.07
N TYR A 153 5.09 14.97 3.59
CA TYR A 153 4.89 15.76 4.81
C TYR A 153 5.62 15.18 6.02
N ASN A 154 5.45 13.87 6.28
CA ASN A 154 6.08 13.23 7.45
C ASN A 154 7.60 13.19 7.31
N LEU A 155 8.14 12.94 6.12
CA LEU A 155 9.58 13.01 5.86
C LEU A 155 10.13 14.42 6.09
N ALA A 156 9.42 15.45 5.65
CA ALA A 156 9.80 16.84 5.90
C ALA A 156 9.89 17.15 7.39
N ILE A 157 8.94 16.65 8.21
CA ILE A 157 8.99 16.77 9.67
C ILE A 157 10.23 16.07 10.26
N LEU A 158 10.58 14.87 9.78
CA LEU A 158 11.77 14.16 10.26
C LEU A 158 13.05 14.97 9.99
N TYR A 159 13.18 15.52 8.78
CA TYR A 159 14.28 16.40 8.42
C TYR A 159 14.30 17.70 9.22
N ALA A 160 13.14 18.34 9.42
CA ALA A 160 13.02 19.58 10.18
C ALA A 160 13.45 19.41 11.64
N ARG A 161 13.32 18.20 12.20
CA ARG A 161 13.61 17.90 13.60
C ARG A 161 14.91 17.13 13.82
N GLY A 162 15.60 16.69 12.75
CA GLY A 162 16.75 15.80 12.88
C GLY A 162 16.40 14.47 13.53
N MET A 163 15.21 13.93 13.24
CA MET A 163 14.78 12.62 13.74
C MET A 163 15.08 11.55 12.70
N GLY A 164 15.87 10.54 13.06
CA GLY A 164 16.29 9.48 12.13
C GLY A 164 17.47 9.86 11.23
N GLY A 165 18.13 10.99 11.52
CA GLY A 165 19.30 11.52 10.80
C GLY A 165 19.59 12.98 11.21
N PRO A 166 20.63 13.63 10.67
CA PRO A 166 20.88 15.05 10.93
C PRO A 166 19.72 15.94 10.48
N GLN A 167 19.54 17.09 11.15
CA GLN A 167 18.58 18.10 10.71
C GLN A 167 18.99 18.65 9.34
N ASP A 168 18.04 18.72 8.41
CA ASP A 168 18.25 19.29 7.07
C ASP A 168 17.03 20.11 6.66
N LEU A 169 17.09 21.41 6.88
CA LEU A 169 15.97 22.29 6.58
C LEU A 169 15.74 22.46 5.08
N VAL A 170 16.77 22.31 4.23
CA VAL A 170 16.63 22.41 2.77
C VAL A 170 15.83 21.22 2.25
N GLN A 171 16.12 20.01 2.74
CA GLN A 171 15.31 18.81 2.44
C GLN A 171 13.90 18.94 3.02
N SER A 172 13.75 19.44 4.25
CA SER A 172 12.44 19.71 4.84
C SER A 172 11.58 20.64 3.96
N TYR A 173 12.16 21.76 3.50
CA TYR A 173 11.49 22.69 2.59
C TYR A 173 11.05 22.00 1.30
N ALA A 174 11.94 21.22 0.67
CA ALA A 174 11.63 20.54 -0.58
C ALA A 174 10.49 19.52 -0.43
N TRP A 175 10.50 18.73 0.63
CA TRP A 175 9.45 17.73 0.88
C TRP A 175 8.12 18.37 1.31
N PHE A 176 8.13 19.45 2.11
CA PHE A 176 6.89 20.21 2.35
C PHE A 176 6.36 20.87 1.08
N SER A 177 7.24 21.36 0.19
CA SER A 177 6.82 21.92 -1.10
C SER A 177 6.13 20.85 -1.95
N ALA A 178 6.69 19.65 -2.04
CA ALA A 178 6.09 18.55 -2.80
C ALA A 178 4.69 18.16 -2.27
N ALA A 179 4.47 18.18 -0.94
CA ALA A 179 3.14 17.95 -0.37
C ALA A 179 2.19 19.14 -0.60
N ALA A 180 2.70 20.36 -0.52
CA ALA A 180 1.93 21.59 -0.75
C ALA A 180 1.46 21.72 -2.21
N ASP A 181 2.29 21.31 -3.18
CA ASP A 181 1.94 21.30 -4.61
C ASP A 181 0.80 20.32 -4.92
N GLN A 182 0.51 19.38 -4.01
CA GLN A 182 -0.64 18.48 -4.04
C GLN A 182 -1.84 18.99 -3.21
N GLY A 183 -1.82 20.25 -2.80
CA GLY A 183 -2.92 20.90 -2.08
C GLY A 183 -2.88 20.78 -0.55
N ASP A 184 -1.80 20.26 0.05
CA ASP A 184 -1.69 20.23 1.53
C ASP A 184 -1.40 21.64 2.08
N ALA A 185 -2.45 22.30 2.56
CA ALA A 185 -2.35 23.64 3.14
C ALA A 185 -1.48 23.71 4.42
N ASP A 186 -1.42 22.63 5.20
CA ASP A 186 -0.55 22.59 6.38
C ASP A 186 0.91 22.39 5.97
N ALA A 187 1.18 21.62 4.92
CA ALA A 187 2.51 21.53 4.32
C ALA A 187 2.96 22.89 3.79
N ALA A 188 2.08 23.65 3.12
CA ALA A 188 2.39 24.99 2.62
C ALA A 188 2.81 25.94 3.76
N LYS A 189 2.04 25.97 4.86
CA LYS A 189 2.40 26.76 6.05
C LYS A 189 3.75 26.34 6.61
N LYS A 190 4.00 25.03 6.74
CA LYS A 190 5.27 24.52 7.27
C LYS A 190 6.47 24.77 6.37
N ARG A 191 6.28 24.71 5.04
CA ARG A 191 7.28 25.11 4.06
C ARG A 191 7.68 26.56 4.30
N ASP A 192 6.70 27.45 4.46
CA ASP A 192 6.93 28.89 4.63
C ASP A 192 7.56 29.19 6.00
N ASP A 193 7.15 28.48 7.06
CA ASP A 193 7.79 28.53 8.39
C ASP A 193 9.28 28.13 8.32
N VAL A 194 9.62 27.10 7.54
CA VAL A 194 11.00 26.68 7.32
C VAL A 194 11.75 27.73 6.49
N ALA A 195 11.12 28.27 5.44
CA ALA A 195 11.69 29.28 4.55
C ALA A 195 12.06 30.57 5.27
N SER A 196 11.27 30.98 6.28
CA SER A 196 11.55 32.17 7.10
C SER A 196 12.89 32.11 7.86
N ARG A 197 13.52 30.93 7.93
CA ARG A 197 14.81 30.70 8.59
C ARG A 197 15.99 30.75 7.63
N PHE A 198 15.75 30.92 6.33
CA PHE A 198 16.78 30.88 5.30
C PHE A 198 17.31 32.27 4.96
N ASP A 199 18.61 32.33 4.65
CA ASP A 199 19.15 33.40 3.83
C ASP A 199 18.74 33.22 2.35
N ALA A 200 18.98 34.25 1.54
CA ALA A 200 18.60 34.23 0.12
C ALA A 200 19.21 33.05 -0.65
N LYS A 201 20.49 32.74 -0.40
CA LYS A 201 21.21 31.66 -1.10
C LYS A 201 20.61 30.29 -0.77
N THR A 202 20.29 30.05 0.50
CA THR A 202 19.71 28.80 0.98
C THR A 202 18.29 28.63 0.46
N LEU A 203 17.50 29.71 0.45
CA LEU A 203 16.15 29.69 -0.10
C LEU A 203 16.15 29.35 -1.60
N GLU A 204 17.04 29.94 -2.38
CA GLU A 204 17.15 29.63 -3.81
C GLU A 204 17.56 28.17 -4.06
N ARG A 205 18.51 27.65 -3.26
CA ARG A 205 18.86 26.22 -3.30
C ARG A 205 17.65 25.32 -2.97
N ALA A 206 16.88 25.67 -1.94
CA ALA A 206 15.74 24.89 -1.50
C ALA A 206 14.60 24.90 -2.55
N LYS A 207 14.31 26.06 -3.15
CA LYS A 207 13.36 26.18 -4.27
C LYS A 207 13.81 25.38 -5.49
N ALA A 208 15.10 25.43 -5.83
CA ALA A 208 15.64 24.65 -6.95
C ALA A 208 15.47 23.14 -6.72
N LEU A 209 15.75 22.66 -5.50
CA LEU A 209 15.54 21.26 -5.12
C LEU A 209 14.06 20.87 -5.21
N ALA A 210 13.15 21.69 -4.67
CA ALA A 210 11.71 21.46 -4.74
C ALA A 210 11.23 21.37 -6.20
N LYS A 211 11.63 22.34 -7.04
CA LYS A 211 11.26 22.41 -8.46
C LYS A 211 11.78 21.22 -9.28
N ALA A 212 12.90 20.63 -8.88
CA ALA A 212 13.49 19.47 -9.55
C ALA A 212 12.77 18.15 -9.23
N PHE A 213 11.97 18.09 -8.16
CA PHE A 213 11.30 16.87 -7.75
C PHE A 213 10.27 16.40 -8.78
N ARG A 214 10.35 15.12 -9.16
CA ARG A 214 9.37 14.44 -10.02
C ARG A 214 9.01 13.11 -9.38
N PRO A 215 7.74 12.86 -9.05
CA PRO A 215 7.31 11.57 -8.54
C PRO A 215 7.61 10.43 -9.52
N LYS A 216 8.06 9.29 -8.99
CA LYS A 216 8.20 8.04 -9.73
C LYS A 216 6.81 7.44 -10.00
N ALA A 217 6.60 6.91 -11.20
CA ALA A 217 5.43 6.09 -11.47
C ALA A 217 5.43 4.86 -10.54
N SER A 218 4.29 4.53 -9.96
CA SER A 218 4.10 3.28 -9.23
C SER A 218 3.83 2.15 -10.23
N GLU A 219 4.26 0.94 -9.89
CA GLU A 219 3.85 -0.26 -10.63
C GLU A 219 2.41 -0.61 -10.24
N PRO A 220 1.45 -0.61 -11.18
CA PRO A 220 0.05 -0.87 -10.85
C PRO A 220 -0.16 -2.23 -10.19
N ALA A 221 0.54 -3.27 -10.67
CA ALA A 221 0.41 -4.64 -10.15
C ALA A 221 0.89 -4.80 -8.69
N ALA A 222 1.80 -3.93 -8.21
CA ALA A 222 2.22 -3.94 -6.82
C ALA A 222 1.17 -3.31 -5.89
N ASN A 223 0.25 -2.51 -6.45
CA ASN A 223 -0.70 -1.73 -5.67
C ASN A 223 -2.12 -2.27 -5.79
N ASP A 224 -2.53 -2.73 -6.96
CA ASP A 224 -3.89 -3.20 -7.24
C ASP A 224 -3.92 -4.53 -7.99
N VAL A 225 -5.08 -5.18 -7.98
CA VAL A 225 -5.33 -6.44 -8.70
C VAL A 225 -6.28 -6.13 -9.84
N VAL A 226 -5.82 -6.35 -11.07
CA VAL A 226 -6.63 -6.18 -12.27
C VAL A 226 -7.34 -7.50 -12.57
N PRO A 227 -8.68 -7.54 -12.63
CA PRO A 227 -9.41 -8.74 -13.04
C PRO A 227 -9.02 -9.14 -14.47
N PRO A 228 -8.91 -10.45 -14.77
CA PRO A 228 -8.60 -10.90 -16.13
C PRO A 228 -9.72 -10.52 -17.11
N PRO A 229 -9.39 -10.37 -18.42
CA PRO A 229 -10.40 -10.20 -19.46
C PRO A 229 -11.43 -11.35 -19.39
N GLY A 230 -12.72 -11.01 -19.34
CA GLY A 230 -13.79 -12.00 -19.16
C GLY A 230 -14.13 -12.37 -17.70
N GLY A 231 -13.48 -11.73 -16.72
CA GLY A 231 -13.71 -11.97 -15.29
C GLY A 231 -13.08 -13.27 -14.78
N TRP A 232 -13.22 -13.52 -13.47
CA TRP A 232 -12.66 -14.72 -12.83
C TRP A 232 -13.42 -15.97 -13.28
N GLN A 233 -12.74 -16.87 -14.01
CA GLN A 233 -13.31 -18.10 -14.55
C GLN A 233 -12.58 -19.32 -13.99
N ALA A 234 -13.34 -20.35 -13.63
CA ALA A 234 -12.77 -21.60 -13.12
C ALA A 234 -12.17 -22.40 -14.27
N GLN A 235 -10.95 -22.91 -14.09
CA GLN A 235 -10.39 -23.85 -15.05
C GLN A 235 -11.07 -25.21 -14.88
N PRO A 236 -11.37 -25.95 -15.97
CA PRO A 236 -11.82 -27.32 -15.87
C PRO A 236 -10.74 -28.14 -15.14
N ALA A 237 -11.16 -28.97 -14.17
CA ALA A 237 -10.24 -29.83 -13.44
C ALA A 237 -9.42 -30.63 -14.46
N LYS A 238 -8.08 -30.59 -14.38
CA LYS A 238 -7.21 -31.38 -15.24
C LYS A 238 -7.67 -32.83 -15.15
N GLY A 239 -8.30 -33.32 -16.23
CA GLY A 239 -8.81 -34.67 -16.28
C GLY A 239 -7.64 -35.63 -16.03
N VAL A 240 -7.79 -36.49 -15.03
CA VAL A 240 -6.90 -37.65 -14.87
C VAL A 240 -6.96 -38.39 -16.21
N GLY A 241 -5.89 -38.31 -16.98
CA GLY A 241 -5.82 -38.91 -18.32
C GLY A 241 -6.21 -40.37 -18.20
N LYS A 242 -7.35 -40.74 -18.78
CA LYS A 242 -7.80 -42.14 -18.88
C LYS A 242 -6.65 -42.92 -19.48
N HIS A 243 -5.95 -43.71 -18.67
CA HIS A 243 -4.91 -44.60 -19.16
C HIS A 243 -5.55 -45.49 -20.21
N ALA A 244 -5.08 -45.37 -21.45
CA ALA A 244 -5.51 -46.21 -22.54
C ALA A 244 -5.21 -47.66 -22.14
N ARG A 245 -6.24 -48.48 -22.00
CA ARG A 245 -6.08 -49.92 -21.79
C ARG A 245 -5.35 -50.48 -23.02
N PRO A 246 -4.25 -51.23 -22.87
CA PRO A 246 -3.59 -51.83 -24.01
C PRO A 246 -4.52 -52.84 -24.68
N LYS A 247 -4.68 -52.74 -25.99
CA LYS A 247 -5.39 -53.74 -26.80
C LYS A 247 -4.54 -55.01 -26.80
N VAL A 248 -5.00 -56.03 -26.08
CA VAL A 248 -4.47 -57.39 -26.21
C VAL A 248 -4.96 -57.94 -27.55
N SER A 249 -4.09 -58.01 -28.55
CA SER A 249 -4.36 -58.79 -29.76
C SER A 249 -4.15 -60.26 -29.44
N ARG A 250 -5.21 -61.06 -29.59
CA ARG A 250 -5.08 -62.52 -29.68
C ARG A 250 -4.64 -62.86 -31.11
N LEU A 251 -3.51 -63.54 -31.21
CA LEU A 251 -3.18 -64.45 -32.32
C LEU A 251 -3.41 -65.88 -31.81
#